data_AF-A0A5D2D6X7-F1
#
_entry.id   AF-A0A5D2D6X7-F1
#
_cell.length_a   1.000
_cell.length_b   1.000
_cell.length_c   1.000
_cell.angle_alpha   90.00
_cell.angle_beta   90.00
_cell.angle_gamma   90.00
#
_symmetry.space_group_name_H-M   'P 1'
#
loop_
_entity.id
_entity.type
_entity.pdbx_description
1 polymer ?
#
loop_
_entity_poly.entity_id
_entity_poly.type
_entity_poly.pdbx_seq_one_letter_code
_entity_poly.pdbx_strand_id
1 'polypeptide(L)'
;MEISEVIRAVIICTHKELKRDNEMIIRYDDNVAVVIDQEGNPKGTRIFGVITRELRQLNFTKIVSLALKDIIADIITSIGNVDMNRKGTIQIGSTNITENIVKMLLRESFINNVRKHRERNKYFLVLTLRHRRNRKGPYRTILNLRRISRPSLRIYSNYQQIPKILGRMGIVILFTSRGIIIDREA
;
A
#
# COMPACT_ATOMS: atom_id res chain seq x y z
N MET A 1 -30.35 -16.56 -25.08
CA MET A 1 -30.47 -15.11 -24.81
C MET A 1 -29.61 -14.82 -23.60
N GLU A 2 -28.46 -14.18 -23.80
CA GLU A 2 -27.70 -13.62 -22.67
C GLU A 2 -28.44 -12.36 -22.20
N ILE A 3 -28.89 -12.38 -20.95
CA ILE A 3 -29.51 -11.22 -20.32
C ILE A 3 -28.36 -10.32 -19.87
N SER A 4 -28.14 -9.19 -20.55
CA SER A 4 -27.20 -8.18 -20.09
C SER A 4 -27.87 -7.31 -19.01
N GLU A 5 -27.40 -7.44 -17.77
CA GLU A 5 -27.84 -6.59 -16.65
C GLU A 5 -26.92 -5.37 -16.54
N VAL A 6 -27.50 -4.17 -16.46
CA VAL A 6 -26.74 -2.94 -16.18
C VAL A 6 -26.43 -2.90 -14.69
N ILE A 7 -25.15 -3.06 -14.35
CA ILE A 7 -24.68 -3.07 -12.96
C ILE A 7 -24.10 -1.69 -12.61
N ARG A 8 -24.47 -1.17 -11.43
CA ARG A 8 -23.85 0.05 -10.86
C ARG A 8 -22.62 -0.33 -10.03
N ALA A 9 -21.55 0.46 -10.12
CA ALA A 9 -20.35 0.23 -9.34
C ALA A 9 -19.70 1.56 -8.90
N VAL A 10 -19.02 1.52 -7.76
CA VAL A 10 -18.25 2.63 -7.19
C VAL A 10 -16.77 2.31 -7.33
N ILE A 11 -16.01 3.18 -7.98
CA ILE A 11 -14.55 3.04 -8.08
C ILE A 11 -13.95 3.36 -6.71
N ILE A 12 -13.25 2.39 -6.12
CA ILE A 12 -12.64 2.51 -4.79
C ILE A 12 -11.12 2.65 -4.84
N CYS A 13 -10.50 2.22 -5.96
CA CYS A 13 -9.08 2.41 -6.27
C CYS A 13 -8.95 2.81 -7.73
N THR A 14 -8.02 3.71 -8.02
CA THR A 14 -7.75 4.11 -9.41
C THR A 14 -6.26 4.24 -9.71
N HIS A 15 -5.91 3.84 -10.92
CA HIS A 15 -4.62 4.11 -11.54
C HIS A 15 -4.49 5.58 -11.97
N LYS A 16 -5.59 6.32 -12.11
CA LYS A 16 -5.53 7.77 -12.31
C LYS A 16 -5.15 8.45 -10.99
N GLU A 17 -4.24 9.41 -11.06
CA GLU A 17 -3.78 10.15 -9.88
C GLU A 17 -4.91 10.99 -9.29
N LEU A 18 -5.09 10.86 -7.97
CA LEU A 18 -6.00 11.68 -7.17
C LEU A 18 -5.16 12.55 -6.23
N LYS A 19 -5.27 13.88 -6.38
CA LYS A 19 -4.57 14.85 -5.54
C LYS A 19 -5.48 15.27 -4.39
N ARG A 20 -4.98 15.13 -3.15
CA ARG A 20 -5.65 15.60 -1.93
C ARG A 20 -5.30 17.06 -1.64
N ASP A 21 -6.12 17.70 -0.81
CA ASP A 21 -5.95 19.09 -0.36
C ASP A 21 -4.62 19.33 0.37
N ASN A 22 -4.05 18.30 0.98
CA ASN A 22 -2.73 18.34 1.63
C ASN A 22 -1.57 18.05 0.65
N GLU A 23 -1.81 18.20 -0.65
CA GLU A 23 -0.90 17.90 -1.77
C GLU A 23 -0.48 16.44 -1.92
N MET A 24 -1.02 15.53 -1.09
CA MET A 24 -0.70 14.11 -1.21
C MET A 24 -1.38 13.53 -2.44
N ILE A 25 -0.60 12.82 -3.27
CA ILE A 25 -1.11 12.14 -4.47
C ILE A 25 -1.34 10.68 -4.15
N ILE A 26 -2.48 10.15 -4.59
CA ILE A 26 -2.85 8.76 -4.47
C ILE A 26 -3.02 8.17 -5.85
N ARG A 27 -2.27 7.09 -6.09
CA ARG A 27 -2.39 6.25 -7.26
C ARG A 27 -2.24 4.79 -6.84
N TYR A 28 -3.04 3.93 -7.43
CA TYR A 28 -2.94 2.47 -7.28
C TYR A 28 -2.39 1.85 -8.56
N ASP A 29 -1.86 0.64 -8.45
CA ASP A 29 -1.40 -0.12 -9.62
C ASP A 29 -2.57 -0.55 -10.51
N ASP A 30 -3.74 -0.82 -9.90
CA ASP A 30 -4.94 -1.32 -10.58
C ASP A 30 -6.16 -0.46 -10.25
N ASN A 31 -7.12 -0.40 -11.18
CA ASN A 31 -8.47 0.10 -10.91
C ASN A 31 -9.28 -0.98 -10.19
N VAL A 32 -9.99 -0.62 -9.13
CA VAL A 32 -10.88 -1.54 -8.40
C VAL A 32 -12.21 -0.84 -8.15
N ALA A 33 -13.30 -1.56 -8.41
CA ALA A 33 -14.65 -1.07 -8.16
C ALA A 33 -15.45 -2.06 -7.30
N VAL A 34 -16.39 -1.51 -6.53
CA VAL A 34 -17.34 -2.27 -5.73
C VAL A 34 -18.69 -2.16 -6.41
N VAL A 35 -19.29 -3.29 -6.75
CA VAL A 35 -20.65 -3.34 -7.26
C VAL A 35 -21.62 -2.89 -6.18
N ILE A 36 -22.59 -2.06 -6.54
CA ILE A 36 -23.62 -1.54 -5.65
C ILE A 36 -25.03 -1.82 -6.18
N ASP A 37 -26.01 -1.80 -5.28
CA ASP A 37 -27.42 -1.79 -5.64
C ASP A 37 -27.92 -0.37 -6.01
N GLN A 38 -29.23 -0.23 -6.24
CA GLN A 38 -29.84 1.05 -6.59
C GLN A 38 -29.81 2.07 -5.44
N GLU A 39 -29.68 1.60 -4.20
CA GLU A 39 -29.64 2.39 -2.96
C GLU A 39 -28.20 2.77 -2.58
N GLY A 40 -27.19 2.30 -3.32
CA GLY A 40 -25.78 2.57 -3.07
C GLY A 40 -25.11 1.62 -2.08
N ASN A 41 -25.77 0.52 -1.70
CA ASN A 41 -25.19 -0.47 -0.80
C ASN A 41 -24.28 -1.44 -1.58
N PRO A 42 -23.15 -1.86 -0.99
CA PRO A 42 -22.25 -2.81 -1.65
C PRO A 42 -22.87 -4.20 -1.79
N LYS A 43 -22.78 -4.77 -2.99
CA LYS A 43 -23.02 -6.19 -3.24
C LYS A 43 -21.76 -6.99 -2.88
N GLY A 44 -21.56 -7.26 -1.60
CA GLY A 44 -20.42 -8.05 -1.10
C GLY A 44 -20.25 -7.93 0.42
N THR A 45 -19.50 -8.86 1.01
CA THR A 45 -19.34 -8.94 2.49
C THR A 45 -18.00 -8.44 2.99
N ARG A 46 -16.99 -8.30 2.12
CA ARG A 46 -15.64 -7.85 2.47
C ARG A 46 -15.02 -7.06 1.33
N ILE A 47 -14.41 -5.93 1.67
CA ILE A 47 -13.80 -5.02 0.70
C ILE A 47 -12.36 -4.75 1.15
N PHE A 48 -11.39 -4.78 0.24
CA PHE A 48 -9.99 -4.56 0.54
C PHE A 48 -9.43 -3.37 -0.22
N GLY A 49 -8.38 -2.73 0.33
CA GLY A 49 -7.59 -1.73 -0.38
C GLY A 49 -8.28 -0.38 -0.59
N VAL A 50 -9.29 -0.06 0.20
CA VAL A 50 -10.19 1.09 -0.03
C VAL A 50 -9.55 2.43 0.33
N ILE A 51 -9.79 3.45 -0.51
CA ILE A 51 -9.55 4.85 -0.19
C ILE A 51 -10.60 5.34 0.85
N THR A 52 -10.24 5.27 2.14
CA THR A 52 -11.21 5.49 3.23
C THR A 52 -11.65 6.94 3.45
N ARG A 53 -10.87 7.96 3.07
CA ARG A 53 -11.23 9.38 3.29
C ARG A 53 -12.23 9.88 2.25
N GLU A 54 -12.00 9.56 0.99
CA GLU A 54 -12.77 10.03 -0.16
C GLU A 54 -14.16 9.38 -0.19
N LEU A 55 -14.24 8.07 0.09
CA LEU A 55 -15.53 7.39 0.21
C LEU A 55 -16.39 7.91 1.35
N ARG A 56 -15.78 8.37 2.45
CA ARG A 56 -16.52 9.03 3.54
C ARG A 56 -17.09 10.38 3.10
N GLN A 57 -16.34 11.15 2.32
CA GLN A 57 -16.81 12.43 1.77
C GLN A 57 -17.97 12.24 0.80
N LEU A 58 -18.00 11.11 0.08
CA LEU A 58 -19.06 10.73 -0.86
C LEU A 58 -20.18 9.90 -0.22
N ASN A 59 -20.27 9.84 1.12
CA ASN A 59 -21.32 9.14 1.88
C ASN A 59 -21.43 7.62 1.67
N PHE A 60 -20.37 6.95 1.18
CA PHE A 60 -20.34 5.48 1.05
C PHE A 60 -19.96 4.78 2.37
N THR A 61 -20.66 5.10 3.45
CA THR A 61 -20.33 4.64 4.82
C THR A 61 -20.35 3.11 4.95
N LYS A 62 -21.28 2.42 4.27
CA LYS A 62 -21.38 0.95 4.27
C LYS A 62 -20.17 0.28 3.59
N ILE A 63 -19.64 0.89 2.53
CA ILE A 63 -18.41 0.39 1.88
C ILE A 63 -17.24 0.52 2.85
N VAL A 64 -17.14 1.67 3.52
CA VAL A 64 -16.07 1.95 4.49
C VAL A 64 -16.16 1.03 5.72
N SER A 65 -17.36 0.64 6.17
CA SER A 65 -17.53 -0.28 7.29
C SER A 65 -17.13 -1.73 6.96
N LEU A 66 -17.30 -2.15 5.71
CA LEU A 66 -16.87 -3.48 5.23
C LEU A 66 -15.41 -3.50 4.77
N ALA A 67 -14.77 -2.34 4.71
CA ALA A 67 -13.40 -2.19 4.27
C ALA A 67 -12.43 -2.70 5.34
N LEU A 68 -11.71 -3.78 5.02
CA LEU A 68 -10.60 -4.25 5.80
C LEU A 68 -9.33 -3.49 5.41
N LYS A 69 -8.66 -2.91 6.42
CA LYS A 69 -7.43 -2.16 6.21
C LYS A 69 -6.30 -3.10 5.81
N ASP A 70 -5.68 -2.81 4.67
CA ASP A 70 -4.53 -3.56 4.20
C ASP A 70 -3.23 -2.79 4.42
N ILE A 71 -2.60 -3.06 5.56
CA ILE A 71 -1.39 -2.36 6.00
C ILE A 71 -0.25 -2.50 4.99
N ILE A 72 -0.10 -3.65 4.33
CA ILE A 72 1.03 -3.90 3.42
C ILE A 72 0.81 -3.13 2.11
N ALA A 73 -0.42 -3.17 1.58
CA ALA A 73 -0.78 -2.36 0.41
C ALA A 73 -0.58 -0.87 0.71
N ASP A 74 -1.01 -0.39 1.87
CA ASP A 74 -0.85 1.01 2.29
C ASP A 74 0.62 1.46 2.27
N ILE A 75 1.56 0.63 2.75
CA ILE A 75 3.00 0.93 2.71
C ILE A 75 3.49 1.05 1.26
N ILE A 76 3.16 0.06 0.42
CA ILE A 76 3.64 0.00 -0.97
C ILE A 76 3.10 1.18 -1.77
N THR A 77 1.80 1.45 -1.67
CA THR A 77 1.15 2.60 -2.30
C THR A 77 1.74 3.91 -1.79
N SER A 78 1.97 4.06 -0.48
CA SER A 78 2.58 5.27 0.07
C SER A 78 3.98 5.50 -0.48
N ILE A 79 4.81 4.45 -0.56
CA ILE A 79 6.18 4.52 -1.10
C ILE A 79 6.17 4.82 -2.61
N GLY A 80 5.31 4.16 -3.39
CA GLY A 80 5.20 4.42 -4.83
C GLY A 80 4.76 5.84 -5.17
N ASN A 81 4.02 6.48 -4.26
CA ASN A 81 3.49 7.83 -4.47
C ASN A 81 4.43 8.97 -4.01
N VAL A 82 5.60 8.65 -3.43
CA VAL A 82 6.55 9.68 -2.93
C VAL A 82 7.10 10.55 -4.05
N ASP A 83 7.46 9.91 -5.17
CA ASP A 83 8.05 10.60 -6.32
C ASP A 83 7.11 11.66 -6.89
N MET A 84 5.81 11.39 -6.85
CA MET A 84 4.79 12.32 -7.31
C MET A 84 4.65 13.52 -6.37
N ASN A 85 4.85 13.33 -5.06
CA ASN A 85 4.74 14.39 -4.05
C ASN A 85 5.97 15.31 -3.98
N ARG A 86 7.11 14.96 -4.62
CA ARG A 86 8.38 15.73 -4.63
C ARG A 86 9.02 16.07 -3.27
N LYS A 87 8.33 15.80 -2.15
CA LYS A 87 8.78 16.08 -0.77
C LYS A 87 9.78 15.05 -0.24
N GLY A 88 9.89 13.88 -0.88
CA GLY A 88 10.83 12.83 -0.50
C GLY A 88 10.57 12.16 0.87
N THR A 89 9.45 12.52 1.51
CA THR A 89 9.02 11.99 2.80
C THR A 89 7.59 11.48 2.73
N ILE A 90 7.29 10.43 3.48
CA ILE A 90 5.92 9.92 3.65
C ILE A 90 5.57 9.73 5.11
N GLN A 91 4.27 9.85 5.39
CA GLN A 91 3.69 9.59 6.69
C GLN A 91 2.73 8.40 6.59
N ILE A 92 2.99 7.35 7.36
CA ILE A 92 2.13 6.17 7.47
C ILE A 92 1.74 5.94 8.94
N GLY A 93 0.61 5.29 9.19
CA GLY A 93 0.20 4.98 10.56
C GLY A 93 1.12 3.95 11.21
N SER A 94 1.45 4.12 12.49
CA SER A 94 2.31 3.20 13.24
C SER A 94 1.52 2.03 13.79
N THR A 95 1.96 0.82 13.45
CA THR A 95 1.53 -0.49 13.95
C THR A 95 2.75 -1.40 14.08
N ASN A 96 2.66 -2.48 14.85
CA ASN A 96 3.78 -3.43 15.01
C ASN A 96 4.28 -3.98 13.66
N ILE A 97 3.37 -4.27 12.73
CA ILE A 97 3.71 -4.75 11.38
C ILE A 97 4.44 -3.67 10.59
N THR A 98 3.91 -2.44 10.55
CA THR A 98 4.56 -1.33 9.83
C THR A 98 5.94 -1.04 10.40
N GLU A 99 6.09 -1.06 11.73
CA GLU A 99 7.36 -0.79 12.38
C GLU A 99 8.40 -1.85 12.03
N ASN A 100 8.03 -3.13 12.05
CA ASN A 100 8.93 -4.22 11.70
C ASN A 100 9.36 -4.16 10.23
N ILE A 101 8.42 -3.94 9.30
CA ILE A 101 8.74 -3.79 7.87
C ILE A 101 9.66 -2.58 7.65
N VAL A 102 9.33 -1.43 8.24
CA VAL A 102 10.12 -0.20 8.11
C VAL A 102 11.52 -0.37 8.70
N LYS A 103 11.67 -1.08 9.83
CA LYS A 103 12.97 -1.44 10.40
C LYS A 103 13.81 -2.27 9.42
N MET A 104 13.22 -3.24 8.74
CA MET A 104 13.91 -4.03 7.71
C MET A 104 14.33 -3.15 6.53
N LEU A 105 13.44 -2.28 6.04
CA LEU A 105 13.77 -1.35 4.95
C LEU A 105 14.88 -0.36 5.35
N LEU A 106 14.92 0.08 6.61
CA LEU A 106 16.02 0.91 7.14
C LEU A 106 17.33 0.14 7.24
N ARG A 107 17.30 -1.09 7.77
CA ARG A 107 18.49 -1.97 7.91
C ARG A 107 19.14 -2.27 6.56
N GLU A 108 18.33 -2.52 5.54
CA GLU A 108 18.81 -2.81 4.17
C GLU A 108 19.08 -1.53 3.36
N SER A 109 19.13 -0.35 4.01
CA SER A 109 19.48 0.95 3.39
C SER A 109 18.56 1.39 2.24
N PHE A 110 17.31 0.91 2.23
CA PHE A 110 16.27 1.34 1.30
C PHE A 110 15.63 2.67 1.72
N ILE A 111 15.58 2.94 3.03
CA ILE A 111 15.08 4.20 3.62
C ILE A 111 16.25 4.91 4.31
N ASN A 112 16.34 6.24 4.19
CA ASN A 112 17.40 7.03 4.81
C ASN A 112 17.17 7.26 6.31
N ASN A 113 15.93 7.54 6.70
CA ASN A 113 15.58 7.85 8.08
C ASN A 113 14.10 7.54 8.38
N VAL A 114 13.81 7.28 9.65
CA VAL A 114 12.47 7.00 10.17
C VAL A 114 12.29 7.80 11.46
N ARG A 115 11.23 8.58 11.56
CA ARG A 115 10.85 9.29 12.78
C ARG A 115 9.46 8.85 13.24
N LYS A 116 9.28 8.67 14.54
CA LYS A 116 7.95 8.51 15.12
C LYS A 116 7.35 9.89 15.40
N HIS A 117 6.11 10.09 14.97
CA HIS A 117 5.34 11.30 15.22
C HIS A 117 4.02 10.92 15.89
N ARG A 118 3.55 11.72 16.85
CA ARG A 118 2.25 11.52 17.50
C ARG A 118 1.37 12.71 17.17
N GLU A 119 0.20 12.43 16.61
CA GLU A 119 -0.79 13.43 16.24
C GLU A 119 -2.18 12.94 16.68
N ARG A 120 -2.94 13.78 17.40
CA ARG A 120 -4.33 13.47 17.84
C ARG A 120 -4.48 12.06 18.45
N ASN A 121 -3.54 11.71 19.34
CA ASN A 121 -3.45 10.40 20.01
C ASN A 121 -3.17 9.19 19.10
N LYS A 122 -2.75 9.40 17.85
CA LYS A 122 -2.33 8.35 16.91
C LYS A 122 -0.84 8.47 16.63
N TYR A 123 -0.17 7.33 16.52
CA TYR A 123 1.23 7.26 16.16
C TYR A 123 1.38 7.10 14.64
N PHE A 124 2.38 7.79 14.09
CA PHE A 124 2.75 7.77 12.68
C PHE A 124 4.25 7.56 12.54
N LEU A 125 4.65 6.92 11.45
CA LEU A 125 6.03 6.82 11.00
C LEU A 125 6.23 7.78 9.84
N VAL A 126 7.16 8.70 10.01
CA VAL A 126 7.62 9.62 8.95
C VAL A 126 8.89 9.04 8.35
N LEU A 127 8.80 8.53 7.13
CA LEU A 127 9.90 7.87 6.41
C LEU A 127 10.53 8.86 5.44
N THR A 128 11.86 8.98 5.46
CA THR A 128 12.63 9.73 4.46
C THR A 128 13.22 8.74 3.47
N LEU A 129 12.73 8.73 2.24
CA LEU A 129 13.19 7.75 1.24
C LEU A 129 14.52 8.16 0.62
N ARG A 130 15.27 7.16 0.16
CA ARG A 130 16.50 7.38 -0.59
C ARG A 130 16.16 7.76 -2.02
N HIS A 131 16.73 8.88 -2.48
CA HIS A 131 16.56 9.35 -3.85
C HIS A 131 17.91 9.40 -4.57
N ARG A 132 17.93 9.07 -5.86
CA ARG A 132 19.10 9.29 -6.71
C ARG A 132 18.90 10.58 -7.49
N ARG A 133 19.82 11.55 -7.33
CA ARG A 133 19.90 12.70 -8.24
C ARG A 133 20.21 12.18 -9.64
N ASN A 134 19.28 12.35 -10.58
CA ASN A 134 19.53 12.10 -11.98
C ASN A 134 19.86 13.43 -12.67
N ARG A 135 20.99 13.52 -13.37
CA ARG A 135 21.45 14.78 -14.01
C ARG A 135 20.54 15.26 -15.14
N LYS A 136 19.61 14.44 -15.64
CA LYS A 136 18.74 14.73 -16.80
C LYS A 136 17.29 14.19 -16.69
N GLY A 137 16.80 13.83 -15.50
CA GLY A 137 15.46 13.23 -15.36
C GLY A 137 14.78 13.52 -14.02
N PRO A 138 13.45 13.27 -13.91
CA PRO A 138 12.70 13.52 -12.68
C PRO A 138 13.23 12.68 -11.52
N TYR A 139 13.10 13.21 -10.30
CA TYR A 139 13.40 12.51 -9.05
C TYR A 139 12.65 11.17 -9.04
N ARG A 140 13.38 10.05 -8.96
CA ARG A 140 12.81 8.71 -8.82
C ARG A 140 13.37 8.03 -7.58
N THR A 141 12.48 7.50 -6.77
CA THR A 141 12.76 6.61 -5.67
C THR A 141 13.31 5.32 -6.27
N ILE A 142 14.37 4.80 -5.67
CA ILE A 142 15.10 3.63 -6.19
C ILE A 142 14.35 2.32 -5.90
N LEU A 143 13.28 2.39 -5.09
CA LEU A 143 12.56 1.24 -4.56
C LEU A 143 11.49 0.76 -5.51
N ASN A 144 11.68 -0.45 -6.04
CA ASN A 144 10.60 -1.19 -6.67
C ASN A 144 10.04 -2.20 -5.66
N LEU A 145 8.85 -1.93 -5.14
CA LEU A 145 8.17 -2.78 -4.18
C LEU A 145 7.01 -3.48 -4.86
N ARG A 146 6.96 -4.80 -4.74
CA ARG A 146 5.85 -5.62 -5.23
C ARG A 146 5.34 -6.53 -4.15
N ARG A 147 4.02 -6.55 -3.98
CA ARG A 147 3.36 -7.49 -3.09
C ARG A 147 3.07 -8.80 -3.80
N ILE A 148 3.49 -9.90 -3.18
CA ILE A 148 3.23 -11.26 -3.68
C ILE A 148 1.93 -11.81 -3.08
N SER A 149 1.82 -11.90 -1.75
CA SER A 149 0.59 -12.37 -1.08
C SER A 149 -0.41 -11.24 -0.82
N ARG A 150 -1.64 -11.37 -1.34
CA ARG A 150 -2.77 -10.44 -1.15
C ARG A 150 -3.80 -11.05 -0.16
N PRO A 151 -4.69 -10.28 0.49
CA PRO A 151 -5.66 -10.86 1.43
C PRO A 151 -6.66 -11.79 0.75
N SER A 152 -7.02 -11.47 -0.50
CA SER A 152 -7.87 -12.30 -1.36
C SER A 152 -7.16 -13.55 -1.89
N LEU A 153 -5.82 -13.57 -1.88
CA LEU A 153 -5.01 -14.69 -2.37
C LEU A 153 -3.72 -14.81 -1.56
N ARG A 154 -3.76 -15.67 -0.52
CA ARG A 154 -2.61 -15.94 0.35
C ARG A 154 -1.67 -16.92 -0.33
N ILE A 155 -0.39 -16.56 -0.39
CA ILE A 155 0.65 -17.39 -0.98
C ILE A 155 1.60 -17.76 0.15
N TYR A 156 1.80 -19.05 0.33
CA TYR A 156 2.75 -19.62 1.29
C TYR A 156 3.79 -20.41 0.51
N SER A 157 5.04 -20.35 0.93
CA SER A 157 6.16 -21.02 0.28
C SER A 157 7.08 -21.61 1.33
N ASN A 158 7.66 -22.77 1.02
CA ASN A 158 8.74 -23.33 1.84
C ASN A 158 10.05 -22.58 1.55
N TYR A 159 11.09 -22.81 2.37
CA TYR A 159 12.36 -22.10 2.24
C TYR A 159 13.03 -22.32 0.86
N GLN A 160 12.82 -23.49 0.25
CA GLN A 160 13.42 -23.89 -1.03
C GLN A 160 12.83 -23.12 -2.22
N GLN A 161 11.58 -22.67 -2.10
CA GLN A 161 10.85 -21.96 -3.15
C GLN A 161 10.98 -20.44 -3.04
N ILE A 162 11.69 -19.93 -2.03
CA ILE A 162 11.88 -18.48 -1.87
C ILE A 162 12.75 -17.95 -3.02
N PRO A 163 12.23 -17.01 -3.84
CA PRO A 163 12.97 -16.50 -4.98
C PRO A 163 14.13 -15.60 -4.53
N LYS A 164 15.29 -15.75 -5.17
CA LYS A 164 16.40 -14.80 -5.03
C LYS A 164 16.17 -13.61 -5.96
N ILE A 165 16.03 -12.41 -5.40
CA ILE A 165 15.73 -11.20 -6.17
C ILE A 165 17.02 -10.50 -6.61
N LEU A 166 17.11 -10.17 -7.91
CA LEU A 166 18.19 -9.37 -8.53
C LEU A 166 19.61 -9.82 -8.12
N GLY A 167 19.90 -11.13 -8.17
CA GLY A 167 21.23 -11.63 -7.80
C GLY A 167 21.62 -11.33 -6.35
N ARG A 168 20.65 -11.35 -5.42
CA ARG A 168 20.75 -10.96 -4.00
C ARG A 168 20.84 -9.44 -3.75
N MET A 169 20.67 -8.61 -4.77
CA MET A 169 20.62 -7.15 -4.60
C MET A 169 19.26 -6.67 -4.05
N GLY A 170 18.21 -7.48 -4.18
CA GLY A 170 16.91 -7.25 -3.54
C GLY A 170 16.69 -8.16 -2.33
N ILE A 171 15.63 -7.88 -1.58
CA ILE A 171 15.17 -8.70 -0.45
C ILE A 171 13.74 -9.20 -0.69
N VAL A 172 13.41 -10.34 -0.09
CA VAL A 172 12.01 -10.77 0.08
C VAL A 172 11.67 -10.71 1.56
N ILE A 173 10.63 -9.97 1.93
CA ILE A 173 10.14 -9.91 3.30
C ILE A 173 9.05 -10.97 3.47
N LEU A 174 9.21 -11.84 4.47
CA LEU A 174 8.36 -13.00 4.71
C LEU A 174 7.79 -12.97 6.12
N PHE A 175 6.57 -13.49 6.27
CA PHE A 175 5.93 -13.68 7.57
C PHE A 175 6.04 -15.14 7.97
N THR A 176 6.71 -15.42 9.08
CA THR A 176 6.91 -16.77 9.62
C THR A 176 6.34 -16.86 11.04
N SER A 177 6.24 -18.09 11.58
CA SER A 177 5.87 -18.30 12.99
C SER A 177 6.86 -17.70 13.97
N ARG A 178 8.11 -17.43 13.55
CA ARG A 178 9.16 -16.79 14.36
C ARG A 178 9.21 -15.27 14.19
N GLY A 179 8.37 -14.71 13.34
CA GLY A 179 8.29 -13.27 13.07
C GLY A 179 8.48 -12.91 11.61
N ILE A 180 8.67 -11.61 11.36
CA ILE A 180 8.92 -11.05 10.03
C ILE A 180 10.42 -11.10 9.78
N ILE A 181 10.84 -11.79 8.73
CA ILE A 181 12.25 -12.02 8.38
C ILE A 181 12.48 -11.72 6.89
N ILE A 182 13.75 -11.65 6.48
CA ILE A 182 14.14 -11.56 5.07
C ILE A 182 14.55 -12.93 4.51
N ASP A 183 14.56 -13.09 3.18
CA ASP A 183 14.97 -14.31 2.48
C ASP A 183 16.33 -14.86 2.89
N ARG A 184 17.25 -13.99 3.31
CA ARG A 184 18.59 -14.40 3.77
C ARG A 184 18.60 -14.99 5.19
N GLU A 185 17.57 -14.72 5.97
CA GLU A 185 17.38 -15.18 7.35
C GLU A 185 16.39 -16.34 7.46
N ALA A 186 15.76 -16.71 6.34
CA ALA A 186 14.71 -17.72 6.23
C ALA A 186 15.25 -19.16 6.15
#